data_AF-J1YA38-F1
#
_entry.id   AF-J1YA38-F1
#
_cell.length_a   1.000
_cell.length_b   1.000
_cell.length_c   1.000
_cell.angle_alpha   90.00
_cell.angle_beta   90.00
_cell.angle_gamma   90.00
#
_symmetry.space_group_name_H-M   'P 1'
#
loop_
_entity.id
_entity.type
_entity.pdbx_description
1 polymer ?
#
loop_
_entity_poly.entity_id
_entity_poly.type
_entity_poly.pdbx_seq_one_letter_code
_entity_poly.pdbx_strand_id
1 'polypeptide(L)'
;MAVTKLPDDVLLNKAATIERCVKRARDEYQQDPLSFASNFTRQDAAILNIQRACEAALDMGQHLIRKYKLGIPQSSRDVFTLLATANFLPAELAEKMKKMVGFRNIAVHEYQRLQLAITEYVITQRLDDFSEFSQLLLSKDEAFTSPQ
;
A
#
# COMPACT_ATOMS: atom_id res chain seq x y z
N MET A 1 -31.86 -12.19 15.02
CA MET A 1 -31.53 -11.72 13.66
C MET A 1 -30.07 -11.33 13.68
N ALA A 2 -29.22 -12.01 12.90
CA ALA A 2 -27.84 -11.55 12.73
C ALA A 2 -27.89 -10.24 11.96
N VAL A 3 -27.50 -9.14 12.59
CA VAL A 3 -27.27 -7.89 11.87
C VAL A 3 -25.98 -8.11 11.09
N THR A 4 -26.09 -8.42 9.80
CA THR A 4 -24.94 -8.41 8.88
C THR A 4 -24.46 -6.96 8.82
N LYS A 5 -23.38 -6.66 9.53
CA LYS A 5 -22.81 -5.32 9.58
C LYS A 5 -22.24 -4.99 8.20
N LEU A 6 -22.57 -3.82 7.68
CA LEU A 6 -22.06 -3.37 6.39
C LEU A 6 -20.52 -3.31 6.41
N PRO A 7 -19.86 -3.63 5.28
CA PRO A 7 -18.43 -3.47 5.14
C PRO A 7 -17.97 -2.06 5.50
N ASP A 8 -16.77 -1.92 6.04
CA ASP A 8 -16.23 -0.60 6.37
C ASP A 8 -15.93 0.18 5.09
N ASP A 9 -16.80 1.16 4.78
CA ASP A 9 -16.71 1.98 3.57
C ASP A 9 -15.35 2.69 3.44
N VAL A 10 -14.71 3.03 4.56
CA VAL A 10 -13.36 3.65 4.53
C VAL A 10 -12.35 2.64 4.02
N LEU A 11 -12.39 1.40 4.52
CA LEU A 11 -11.49 0.33 4.05
C LEU A 11 -11.73 0.00 2.58
N LEU A 12 -12.99 -0.13 2.16
CA LEU A 12 -13.34 -0.41 0.76
C LEU A 12 -12.83 0.69 -0.18
N ASN A 13 -13.03 1.96 0.18
CA ASN A 13 -12.56 3.08 -0.63
C ASN A 13 -11.02 3.12 -0.72
N LYS A 14 -10.31 2.80 0.36
CA LYS A 14 -8.84 2.75 0.36
C LYS A 14 -8.33 1.55 -0.44
N ALA A 15 -8.94 0.38 -0.33
CA ALA A 15 -8.61 -0.79 -1.14
C ALA A 15 -8.81 -0.51 -2.65
N ALA A 16 -9.94 0.08 -3.05
CA ALA A 16 -10.19 0.46 -4.44
C ALA A 16 -9.19 1.51 -4.96
N THR A 17 -8.76 2.42 -4.09
CA THR A 17 -7.71 3.40 -4.43
C THR A 17 -6.37 2.71 -4.65
N ILE A 18 -5.98 1.80 -3.77
CA ILE A 18 -4.77 0.98 -3.91
C ILE A 18 -4.79 0.22 -5.24
N GLU A 19 -5.86 -0.51 -5.52
CA GLU A 19 -6.01 -1.33 -6.74
C GLU A 19 -5.86 -0.48 -8.00
N ARG A 20 -6.58 0.64 -8.09
CA ARG A 20 -6.49 1.57 -9.23
C ARG A 20 -5.10 2.15 -9.42
N CYS A 21 -4.42 2.52 -8.33
CA CYS A 21 -3.08 3.07 -8.38
C CYS A 21 -2.05 2.02 -8.79
N VAL A 22 -2.11 0.82 -8.22
CA VAL A 22 -1.28 -0.33 -8.61
C VAL A 22 -1.45 -0.63 -10.09
N LYS A 23 -2.70 -0.75 -10.55
CA LYS A 23 -3.02 -0.98 -11.96
C LYS A 23 -2.44 0.12 -12.85
N ARG A 24 -2.63 1.39 -12.49
CA ARG A 24 -2.11 2.49 -13.31
C ARG A 24 -0.58 2.49 -13.37
N ALA A 25 0.12 2.27 -12.26
CA ALA A 25 1.57 2.18 -12.26
C ALA A 25 2.08 1.04 -13.17
N ARG A 26 1.41 -0.11 -13.14
CA ARG A 26 1.70 -1.24 -14.03
C ARG A 26 1.42 -0.92 -15.50
N ASP A 27 0.26 -0.31 -15.80
CA ASP A 27 -0.14 0.08 -17.15
C ASP A 27 0.87 1.04 -17.79
N GLU A 28 1.40 2.02 -17.03
CA GLU A 28 2.40 2.98 -17.55
C GLU A 28 3.69 2.30 -17.99
N TYR A 29 4.14 1.29 -17.25
CA TYR A 29 5.34 0.53 -17.59
C TYR A 29 5.07 -0.44 -18.76
N GLN A 30 3.95 -1.16 -18.73
CA GLN A 30 3.61 -2.17 -19.73
C GLN A 30 3.28 -1.61 -21.10
N GLN A 31 2.86 -0.35 -21.18
CA GLN A 31 2.53 0.25 -22.47
C GLN A 31 3.73 0.30 -23.43
N ASP A 32 4.94 0.55 -22.91
CA ASP A 32 6.19 0.42 -23.66
C ASP A 32 7.40 0.26 -22.71
N PRO A 33 7.71 -0.97 -22.28
CA PRO A 33 8.82 -1.23 -21.36
C PRO A 33 10.19 -0.84 -21.93
N LEU A 34 10.36 -0.88 -23.27
CA LEU A 34 11.63 -0.58 -23.92
C LEU A 34 11.91 0.93 -23.91
N SER A 35 10.89 1.78 -24.07
CA SER A 35 11.06 3.24 -24.01
C SER A 35 10.86 3.85 -22.63
N PHE A 36 10.39 3.07 -21.64
CA PHE A 36 10.04 3.56 -20.29
C PHE A 36 11.17 4.39 -19.66
N ALA A 37 12.42 3.92 -19.74
CA ALA A 37 13.61 4.60 -19.23
C ALA A 37 13.86 6.00 -19.82
N SER A 38 13.32 6.29 -21.01
CA SER A 38 13.42 7.57 -21.71
C SER A 38 12.14 8.39 -21.69
N ASN A 39 11.02 7.82 -21.24
CA ASN A 39 9.72 8.46 -21.21
C ASN A 39 9.39 9.01 -19.82
N PHE A 40 9.87 10.22 -19.54
CA PHE A 40 9.70 10.87 -18.22
C PHE A 40 8.24 11.04 -17.81
N THR A 41 7.33 11.33 -18.74
CA THR A 41 5.89 11.43 -18.42
C THR A 41 5.34 10.12 -17.86
N ARG A 42 5.73 8.97 -18.43
CA ARG A 42 5.32 7.66 -17.93
C ARG A 42 5.97 7.32 -16.59
N GLN A 43 7.25 7.67 -16.43
CA GLN A 43 7.95 7.50 -15.15
C GLN A 43 7.24 8.29 -14.05
N ASP A 44 6.98 9.58 -14.28
CA ASP A 44 6.31 10.45 -13.32
C ASP A 44 4.90 9.93 -12.98
N ALA A 45 4.14 9.50 -13.99
CA ALA A 45 2.82 8.91 -13.78
C ALA A 45 2.89 7.62 -12.95
N ALA A 46 3.86 6.74 -13.22
CA ALA A 46 4.04 5.50 -12.46
C ALA A 46 4.44 5.77 -11.01
N ILE A 47 5.42 6.66 -10.81
CA ILE A 47 5.92 7.08 -9.49
C ILE A 47 4.78 7.69 -8.66
N LEU A 48 4.01 8.61 -9.26
CA LEU A 48 2.87 9.24 -8.60
C LEU A 48 1.83 8.19 -8.13
N ASN A 49 1.55 7.19 -8.97
CA ASN A 49 0.60 6.15 -8.61
C ASN A 49 1.14 5.22 -7.51
N ILE A 50 2.43 4.90 -7.50
CA ILE A 50 3.06 4.15 -6.40
C ILE A 50 2.96 4.95 -5.09
N GLN A 51 3.26 6.26 -5.12
CA GLN A 51 3.14 7.13 -3.94
C GLN A 51 1.70 7.19 -3.42
N ARG A 52 0.71 7.28 -4.31
CA ARG A 52 -0.72 7.26 -3.94
C ARG A 52 -1.14 5.91 -3.34
N ALA A 53 -0.63 4.79 -3.86
CA ALA A 53 -0.86 3.48 -3.27
C ALA A 53 -0.26 3.38 -1.85
N CYS A 54 0.96 3.89 -1.63
CA CYS A 54 1.56 3.99 -0.31
C CYS A 54 0.71 4.79 0.67
N GLU A 55 0.24 5.98 0.26
CA GLU A 55 -0.60 6.84 1.09
C GLU A 55 -1.92 6.16 1.46
N ALA A 56 -2.59 5.56 0.47
CA ALA A 56 -3.85 4.85 0.70
C ALA A 56 -3.66 3.64 1.65
N ALA A 57 -2.54 2.93 1.56
CA ALA A 57 -2.21 1.83 2.47
C ALA A 57 -1.95 2.33 3.91
N LEU A 58 -1.26 3.46 4.07
CA LEU A 58 -1.05 4.09 5.37
C LEU A 58 -2.36 4.56 5.99
N ASP A 59 -3.23 5.20 5.22
CA ASP A 59 -4.55 5.64 5.66
C ASP A 59 -5.41 4.46 6.11
N MET A 60 -5.41 3.37 5.33
CA MET A 60 -6.13 2.14 5.65
C MET A 60 -5.66 1.55 6.98
N GLY A 61 -4.34 1.49 7.18
CA GLY A 61 -3.76 1.01 8.42
C GLY A 61 -4.06 1.90 9.63
N GLN A 62 -3.96 3.22 9.47
CA GLN A 62 -4.28 4.18 10.53
C GLN A 62 -5.76 4.14 10.93
N HIS A 63 -6.65 3.95 9.96
CA HIS A 63 -8.08 3.77 10.23
C HIS A 63 -8.32 2.57 11.16
N LEU A 64 -7.73 1.41 10.85
CA LEU A 64 -7.83 0.22 11.71
C LEU A 64 -7.21 0.42 13.09
N ILE A 65 -6.03 1.03 13.16
CA ILE A 65 -5.37 1.32 14.45
C ILE A 65 -6.27 2.17 15.35
N ARG A 66 -6.95 3.19 14.79
CA ARG A 66 -7.91 4.02 15.52
C ARG A 66 -9.17 3.24 15.90
N LYS A 67 -9.73 2.48 14.95
CA LYS A 67 -10.94 1.68 15.14
C LYS A 67 -10.79 0.65 16.26
N TYR A 68 -9.65 -0.03 16.32
CA TYR A 68 -9.36 -1.10 17.28
C TYR A 68 -8.46 -0.68 18.45
N LYS A 69 -8.11 0.61 18.55
CA LYS A 69 -7.29 1.18 19.63
C LYS A 69 -5.95 0.45 19.81
N LEU A 70 -5.25 0.19 18.70
CA LEU A 70 -4.01 -0.61 18.68
C LEU A 70 -2.76 0.15 19.16
N GLY A 71 -2.91 1.38 19.65
CA GLY A 71 -1.81 2.27 20.05
C GLY A 71 -1.69 3.51 19.17
N ILE A 72 -0.59 4.24 19.33
CA ILE A 72 -0.31 5.50 18.61
C ILE A 72 0.96 5.32 17.78
N PRO A 73 0.88 5.28 16.42
CA PRO A 73 2.06 5.16 15.58
C PRO A 73 2.94 6.41 15.72
N GLN A 74 4.25 6.23 15.93
CA GLN A 74 5.22 7.33 16.02
C GLN A 74 5.86 7.67 14.66
N SER A 75 5.61 6.83 13.66
CA SER A 75 6.09 6.99 12.29
C SER A 75 5.18 6.23 11.32
N SER A 76 5.32 6.50 10.02
CA SER A 76 4.64 5.73 8.98
C SER A 76 5.01 4.24 9.00
N ARG A 77 6.22 3.87 9.46
CA ARG A 77 6.63 2.47 9.60
C ARG A 77 5.92 1.78 10.77
N ASP A 78 5.63 2.52 11.83
CA ASP A 78 4.96 1.98 13.01
C ASP A 78 3.52 1.58 12.73
N VAL A 79 2.88 2.16 11.70
CA VAL A 79 1.56 1.70 11.25
C VAL A 79 1.57 0.20 10.96
N PHE A 80 2.54 -0.27 10.17
CA PHE A 80 2.64 -1.69 9.83
C PHE A 80 3.12 -2.55 11.01
N THR A 81 3.98 -2.00 11.88
CA THR A 81 4.38 -2.68 13.11
C THR A 81 3.19 -2.95 14.02
N LEU A 82 2.36 -1.94 14.29
CA LEU A 82 1.21 -2.07 15.19
C LEU A 82 0.17 -3.06 14.65
N LEU A 83 -0.10 -3.02 13.34
CA LEU A 83 -1.02 -3.97 12.72
C LEU A 83 -0.49 -5.41 12.76
N ALA A 84 0.82 -5.63 12.56
CA ALA A 84 1.41 -6.96 12.67
C ALA A 84 1.36 -7.50 14.11
N THR A 85 1.68 -6.66 15.10
CA THR A 85 1.55 -6.99 16.53
C THR A 85 0.11 -7.36 16.90
N ALA A 86 -0.87 -6.72 16.27
CA ALA A 86 -2.29 -7.01 16.44
C ALA A 86 -2.80 -8.16 15.56
N ASN A 87 -1.93 -8.90 14.87
CA ASN A 87 -2.25 -10.03 13.99
C ASN A 87 -3.16 -9.70 12.78
N PHE A 88 -3.16 -8.44 12.34
CA PHE A 88 -3.83 -8.02 11.10
C PHE A 88 -3.03 -8.39 9.85
N LEU A 89 -1.71 -8.52 9.94
CA LEU A 89 -0.87 -8.99 8.84
C LEU A 89 0.33 -9.81 9.35
N PRO A 90 0.86 -10.74 8.53
CA PRO A 90 2.11 -11.43 8.82
C PRO A 90 3.28 -10.45 8.95
N ALA A 91 4.24 -10.78 9.82
CA ALA A 91 5.43 -9.95 10.04
C ALA A 91 6.24 -9.72 8.75
N GLU A 92 6.31 -10.72 7.87
CA GLU A 92 7.01 -10.60 6.58
C GLU A 92 6.39 -9.50 5.68
N LEU A 93 5.05 -9.49 5.55
CA LEU A 93 4.35 -8.48 4.78
C LEU A 93 4.50 -7.09 5.43
N ALA A 94 4.52 -7.02 6.76
CA ALA A 94 4.77 -5.77 7.48
C ALA A 94 6.12 -5.17 7.09
N GLU A 95 7.19 -5.99 7.07
CA GLU A 95 8.52 -5.55 6.66
C GLU A 95 8.57 -5.14 5.19
N LYS A 96 7.87 -5.86 4.30
CA LYS A 96 7.72 -5.47 2.89
C LYS A 96 7.09 -4.08 2.76
N MET A 97 6.01 -3.81 3.49
CA MET A 97 5.30 -2.53 3.47
C MET A 97 6.11 -1.38 4.09
N LYS A 98 6.86 -1.63 5.17
CA LYS A 98 7.81 -0.64 5.74
C LYS A 98 8.88 -0.21 4.75
N LYS A 99 9.32 -1.10 3.85
CA LYS A 99 10.26 -0.77 2.76
C LYS A 99 9.60 0.11 1.70
N MET A 100 8.31 -0.10 1.40
CA MET A 100 7.55 0.73 0.45
C MET A 100 7.38 2.17 0.92
N VAL A 101 7.22 2.40 2.23
CA VAL A 101 7.29 3.77 2.79
C VAL A 101 8.68 4.38 2.66
N GLY A 102 9.73 3.56 2.81
CA GLY A 102 11.11 4.00 2.53
C GLY A 102 11.28 4.48 1.09
N PHE A 103 10.67 3.81 0.11
CA PHE A 103 10.68 4.24 -1.29
C PHE A 103 10.07 5.63 -1.48
N ARG A 104 8.93 5.92 -0.85
CA ARG A 104 8.29 7.26 -0.89
C ARG A 104 9.27 8.37 -0.47
N ASN A 105 10.17 8.09 0.48
CA ASN A 105 11.15 9.06 0.96
C ASN A 105 12.40 9.17 0.06
N ILE A 106 12.74 8.11 -0.70
CA ILE A 106 13.85 8.12 -1.67
C ILE A 106 13.42 8.82 -2.97
N ALA A 107 12.18 8.65 -3.40
CA ALA A 107 11.64 9.29 -4.60
C ALA A 107 11.60 10.84 -4.53
N VAL A 108 11.88 11.43 -3.36
CA VAL A 108 11.86 12.88 -3.12
C VAL A 108 13.26 13.50 -3.16
N HIS A 109 14.34 12.72 -3.04
CA HIS A 109 15.71 13.25 -2.99
C HIS A 109 16.64 12.60 -4.03
N GLU A 110 17.06 13.45 -4.98
CA GLU A 110 18.10 13.32 -6.01
C GLU A 110 18.83 11.97 -6.13
N TYR A 111 18.49 11.18 -7.16
CA TYR A 111 19.40 10.55 -8.14
C TYR A 111 18.49 9.92 -9.22
N GLN A 112 18.19 10.64 -10.31
CA GLN A 112 17.25 10.19 -11.36
C GLN A 112 17.46 8.73 -11.84
N ARG A 113 18.73 8.29 -11.96
CA ARG A 113 19.05 6.90 -12.35
C ARG A 113 18.70 5.87 -11.27
N LEU A 114 18.96 6.20 -10.00
CA LEU A 114 18.61 5.33 -8.88
C LEU A 114 17.08 5.24 -8.73
N GLN A 115 16.39 6.37 -8.94
CA GLN A 115 14.93 6.44 -8.92
C GLN A 115 14.30 5.57 -10.01
N LEU A 116 14.83 5.56 -11.23
CA LEU A 116 14.34 4.70 -12.32
C LEU A 116 14.48 3.22 -11.96
N ALA A 117 15.68 2.77 -11.58
CA ALA A 117 15.93 1.37 -11.25
C ALA A 117 15.04 0.88 -10.09
N ILE A 118 14.84 1.71 -9.07
CA ILE A 118 13.94 1.36 -7.96
C ILE A 118 12.48 1.37 -8.43
N THR A 119 12.07 2.32 -9.26
CA THR A 119 10.70 2.38 -9.80
C THR A 119 10.38 1.12 -10.60
N GLU A 120 11.25 0.71 -11.52
CA GLU A 120 11.09 -0.53 -12.29
C GLU A 120 11.05 -1.76 -11.39
N TYR A 121 11.93 -1.82 -10.38
CA TYR A 121 11.91 -2.91 -9.40
C TYR A 121 10.59 -2.94 -8.61
N VAL A 122 10.07 -1.80 -8.16
CA VAL A 122 8.79 -1.74 -7.46
C VAL A 122 7.66 -2.21 -8.37
N ILE A 123 7.60 -1.71 -9.61
CA ILE A 123 6.55 -2.06 -10.57
C ILE A 123 6.54 -3.55 -10.86
N THR A 124 7.72 -4.13 -11.07
CA THR A 124 7.86 -5.53 -11.51
C THR A 124 7.83 -6.55 -10.37
N GLN A 125 8.20 -6.16 -9.15
CA GLN A 125 8.40 -7.11 -8.04
C GLN A 125 7.55 -6.84 -6.80
N ARG A 126 7.05 -5.63 -6.59
CA ARG A 126 6.54 -5.20 -5.26
C ARG A 126 5.11 -4.66 -5.26
N LEU A 127 4.51 -4.39 -6.42
CA LEU A 127 3.14 -3.85 -6.46
C LEU A 127 2.10 -4.79 -5.85
N ASP A 128 2.33 -6.10 -5.91
CA ASP A 128 1.39 -7.09 -5.38
C ASP A 128 1.35 -7.10 -3.85
N ASP A 129 2.41 -6.61 -3.16
CA ASP A 129 2.41 -6.45 -1.70
C ASP A 129 1.27 -5.52 -1.24
N PHE A 130 0.92 -4.49 -2.02
CA PHE A 130 -0.21 -3.61 -1.71
C PHE A 130 -1.56 -4.32 -1.81
N SER A 131 -1.69 -5.20 -2.81
CA SER A 131 -2.92 -5.95 -3.05
C SER A 131 -3.11 -7.02 -1.97
N GLU A 132 -2.04 -7.73 -1.61
CA GLU A 132 -2.04 -8.67 -0.49
C GLU A 132 -2.40 -7.97 0.83
N PHE A 133 -1.77 -6.81 1.08
CA PHE A 133 -2.04 -6.01 2.27
C PHE A 133 -3.51 -5.59 2.37
N SER A 134 -4.09 -5.02 1.31
CA SER A 134 -5.47 -4.52 1.35
C SER A 134 -6.49 -5.65 1.51
N GLN A 135 -6.27 -6.79 0.86
CA GLN A 135 -7.13 -7.97 0.98
C GLN A 135 -7.10 -8.56 2.39
N LEU A 136 -5.91 -8.69 2.99
CA LEU A 136 -5.76 -9.18 4.36
C LEU A 136 -6.46 -8.27 5.36
N LEU A 137 -6.30 -6.95 5.22
CA LEU A 137 -6.96 -6.00 6.12
C LEU A 137 -8.49 -6.03 6.02
N LEU A 138 -9.04 -6.13 4.80
CA LEU A 138 -10.48 -6.31 4.61
C LEU A 138 -10.99 -7.60 5.29
N SER A 139 -10.32 -8.72 5.03
CA SER A 139 -10.70 -10.01 5.62
C SER A 139 -10.59 -10.02 7.14
N LYS A 140 -9.55 -9.40 7.71
CA LYS A 140 -9.34 -9.34 9.16
C LYS A 140 -10.35 -8.42 9.85
N ASP A 141 -10.75 -7.32 9.22
CA ASP A 141 -11.79 -6.44 9.77
C ASP A 141 -13.13 -7.16 9.94
N GLU A 142 -13.51 -7.97 8.95
CA GLU A 142 -14.71 -8.83 9.00
C GLU A 142 -14.61 -9.89 10.11
N ALA A 143 -13.44 -10.52 10.26
CA ALA A 143 -13.22 -11.55 11.27
C ALA A 143 -13.17 -10.99 12.70
N PHE A 144 -12.54 -9.82 12.91
CA PHE A 144 -12.39 -9.20 14.23
C PHE A 144 -13.71 -8.65 14.79
N THR A 145 -14.68 -8.39 13.91
CA THR A 145 -16.01 -7.88 14.28
C THR A 145 -17.05 -8.98 14.49
N SER A 146 -16.70 -10.23 14.22
CA SER A 146 -17.56 -11.38 14.52
C SER A 146 -17.43 -11.76 16.00
N PRO A 147 -18.51 -11.79 16.79
CA PRO A 147 -18.42 -12.17 18.19
C PRO A 147 -17.97 -13.63 18.31
N GLN A 148 -17.00 -13.88 19.20
CA GLN A 148 -16.73 -15.23 19.73
C GLN A 148 -17.92 -15.71 20.56
#